data_AF-A0A919C2S8-F1
#
_entry.id   AF-A0A919C2S8-F1
#
_cell.length_a   1.000
_cell.length_b   1.000
_cell.length_c   1.000
_cell.angle_alpha   90.00
_cell.angle_beta   90.00
_cell.angle_gamma   90.00
#
_symmetry.space_group_name_H-M   'P 1'
#
loop_
_entity.id
_entity.type
_entity.pdbx_description
1 polymer ?
#
loop_
_entity_poly.entity_id
_entity_poly.type
_entity_poly.pdbx_seq_one_letter_code
_entity_poly.pdbx_strand_id
1 'polypeptide(L)' 'MAKTQLGARVDEDVAELAKKRAADLGLSIGDYLARLVQDDASGLRARAVDAAARFLADHQSIFDEAERAQQAPPGARAA' A
#
# COMPACT_ATOMS: atom_id res chain seq x y z
N MET A 1 -15.32 -10.09 -22.28
CA MET A 1 -14.98 -9.00 -23.23
C MET A 1 -13.65 -9.33 -23.88
N ALA A 2 -13.48 -9.03 -25.17
CA ALA A 2 -12.18 -9.18 -25.83
C ALA A 2 -11.19 -8.16 -25.24
N LYS A 3 -9.93 -8.56 -25.01
CA LYS A 3 -8.88 -7.65 -24.56
C LYS A 3 -8.41 -6.79 -25.74
N THR A 4 -8.27 -5.48 -25.52
CA THR A 4 -7.72 -4.55 -26.51
C THR A 4 -6.20 -4.44 -26.35
N GLN A 5 -5.46 -4.41 -27.45
CA GLN A 5 -4.01 -4.20 -27.44
C GLN A 5 -3.67 -2.72 -27.24
N LEU A 6 -2.85 -2.40 -26.23
CA LEU A 6 -2.52 -1.02 -25.84
C LEU A 6 -1.35 -0.40 -26.63
N GLY A 7 -0.48 -1.21 -27.24
CA GLY A 7 0.56 -0.75 -28.17
C GLY A 7 1.55 0.30 -27.62
N ALA A 8 1.92 0.25 -26.34
CA ALA A 8 2.81 1.21 -25.70
C ALA A 8 4.30 0.86 -25.91
N ARG A 9 5.14 1.89 -26.10
CA ARG A 9 6.61 1.78 -26.03
C ARG A 9 7.08 2.24 -24.66
N VAL A 10 7.97 1.48 -24.05
CA VAL A 10 8.57 1.77 -22.75
C VAL A 10 10.05 1.45 -22.81
N ASP A 11 10.81 2.02 -21.89
CA ASP A 11 12.22 1.67 -21.71
C ASP A 11 12.37 0.20 -21.28
N GLU A 12 13.50 -0.40 -21.62
CA GLU A 12 13.75 -1.83 -21.40
C GLU A 12 13.72 -2.20 -19.91
N ASP A 13 14.29 -1.35 -19.06
CA ASP A 13 14.29 -1.53 -17.60
C ASP A 13 12.88 -1.51 -17.01
N VAL A 14 12.01 -0.63 -17.51
CA VAL A 14 10.60 -0.58 -17.14
C VAL A 14 9.87 -1.85 -17.59
N ALA A 15 10.14 -2.34 -18.80
CA ALA A 15 9.55 -3.58 -19.30
C ALA A 15 9.96 -4.79 -18.43
N GLU A 16 11.25 -4.92 -18.10
CA GLU A 16 11.76 -6.00 -17.26
C GLU A 16 11.21 -5.92 -15.83
N LEU A 17 11.13 -4.71 -15.26
CA LEU A 17 10.51 -4.51 -13.96
C LEU A 17 9.05 -4.97 -13.98
N ALA A 18 8.26 -4.56 -14.98
CA ALA A 18 6.86 -4.94 -15.08
C ALA A 18 6.69 -6.47 -15.21
N LYS A 19 7.54 -7.14 -16.00
CA LYS A 19 7.55 -8.61 -16.11
C LYS A 19 7.85 -9.28 -14.79
N LYS A 20 8.88 -8.84 -14.07
CA LYS A 20 9.25 -9.38 -12.76
C LYS A 20 8.11 -9.22 -11.75
N ARG A 21 7.53 -8.03 -11.67
CA ARG A 21 6.42 -7.76 -10.74
C ARG A 21 5.17 -8.57 -11.08
N ALA A 22 4.86 -8.74 -12.36
CA ALA A 22 3.76 -9.60 -12.79
C ALA A 22 4.02 -11.06 -12.37
N ALA A 23 5.24 -11.57 -12.55
CA ALA A 23 5.63 -12.91 -12.14
C ALA A 23 5.57 -13.12 -10.61
N ASP A 24 6.08 -12.16 -9.82
CA ASP A 24 6.02 -12.19 -8.35
C ASP A 24 4.57 -12.32 -7.84
N LEU A 25 3.61 -11.76 -8.59
CA LEU A 25 2.19 -11.76 -8.27
C LEU A 25 1.40 -12.91 -8.94
N GLY A 26 2.06 -13.76 -9.74
CA GLY A 26 1.40 -14.83 -10.49
C GLY A 26 0.43 -14.32 -11.57
N LEU A 27 0.66 -13.12 -12.11
CA LEU A 27 -0.20 -12.46 -13.10
C LEU A 27 0.43 -12.48 -14.49
N SER A 28 -0.41 -12.45 -15.52
CA SER A 28 0.07 -12.08 -16.85
C SER A 28 0.49 -10.59 -16.86
N ILE A 29 1.41 -10.22 -17.74
CA ILE A 29 1.83 -8.81 -17.87
C ILE A 29 0.64 -7.88 -18.16
N GLY A 30 -0.30 -8.32 -18.98
CA GLY A 30 -1.49 -7.54 -19.32
C GLY A 30 -2.41 -7.34 -18.12
N ASP A 31 -2.59 -8.37 -17.29
CA ASP A 31 -3.44 -8.29 -16.10
C ASP A 31 -2.78 -7.45 -14.99
N TYR A 32 -1.44 -7.55 -14.87
CA TYR A 32 -0.67 -6.67 -13.99
C TYR A 32 -0.82 -5.19 -14.38
N LEU A 33 -0.66 -4.87 -15.67
CA LEU A 33 -0.82 -3.49 -16.15
C LEU A 33 -2.26 -2.98 -15.99
N ALA A 34 -3.26 -3.81 -16.27
CA ALA A 34 -4.66 -3.43 -16.08
C ALA A 34 -4.95 -3.11 -14.62
N ARG A 35 -4.46 -3.94 -13.69
CA ARG A 35 -4.56 -3.69 -12.25
C ARG A 35 -3.84 -2.41 -11.85
N LEU A 36 -2.61 -2.21 -12.32
CA LEU A 36 -1.83 -1.02 -12.00
C LEU A 36 -2.54 0.27 -12.41
N VAL A 37 -3.12 0.29 -13.62
CA VAL A 37 -3.89 1.44 -14.13
C VAL A 37 -5.19 1.65 -13.34
N GLN A 38 -5.88 0.58 -12.96
CA GLN A 38 -7.10 0.68 -12.15
C GLN A 38 -6.80 1.18 -10.73
N ASP A 39 -5.75 0.65 -10.10
CA ASP A 39 -5.33 1.05 -8.76
C ASP A 39 -4.95 2.54 -8.75
N ASP A 40 -4.22 3.00 -9.77
CA ASP A 40 -3.88 4.42 -9.97
C ASP A 40 -5.13 5.30 -10.17
N ALA A 41 -6.01 4.93 -11.12
CA ALA A 41 -7.20 5.71 -11.46
C ALA A 41 -8.26 5.71 -10.35
N SER A 42 -8.31 4.67 -9.51
CA SER A 42 -9.32 4.55 -8.45
C SER A 42 -9.17 5.61 -7.36
N GLY A 43 -7.97 6.17 -7.17
CA GLY A 43 -7.64 7.02 -6.03
C GLY A 43 -7.77 6.32 -4.67
N LEU A 44 -8.00 5.00 -4.65
CA LEU A 44 -8.26 4.23 -3.45
C LEU A 44 -7.08 4.31 -2.47
N ARG A 45 -5.85 4.28 -3.01
CA ARG A 45 -4.64 4.41 -2.20
C ARG A 45 -4.62 5.73 -1.44
N ALA A 46 -4.88 6.86 -2.10
CA ALA A 46 -4.90 8.17 -1.45
C ALA A 46 -5.96 8.22 -0.35
N ARG A 47 -7.18 7.76 -0.65
CA ARG A 47 -8.28 7.71 0.33
C ARG A 47 -7.99 6.80 1.52
N ALA A 48 -7.34 5.65 1.28
CA ALA A 48 -6.95 4.73 2.33
C ALA A 48 -5.88 5.33 3.24
N VAL A 49 -4.88 6.00 2.68
CA VAL A 49 -3.85 6.71 3.45
C VAL A 49 -4.47 7.85 4.25
N ASP A 50 -5.35 8.65 3.65
CA ASP A 50 -6.06 9.73 4.36
C ASP A 50 -6.91 9.18 5.51
N ALA A 51 -7.62 8.06 5.30
CA ALA A 51 -8.40 7.41 6.34
C ALA A 51 -7.51 6.89 7.48
N ALA A 52 -6.37 6.27 7.16
CA ALA A 52 -5.41 5.82 8.15
C ALA A 52 -4.82 6.99 8.94
N ALA A 53 -4.48 8.10 8.28
CA ALA A 53 -3.98 9.31 8.91
C ALA A 53 -5.01 9.91 9.89
N ARG A 54 -6.28 9.99 9.49
CA ARG A 54 -7.38 10.44 10.36
C ARG A 54 -7.56 9.50 11.55
N PHE A 55 -7.57 8.19 11.32
CA PHE A 55 -7.70 7.21 12.41
C PHE A 55 -6.59 7.37 13.46
N LEU A 56 -5.33 7.52 13.02
CA LEU A 56 -4.20 7.77 13.91
C LEU A 56 -4.36 9.08 14.68
N ALA A 57 -4.76 10.16 14.00
CA ALA A 57 -4.97 11.46 14.64
C ALA A 57 -6.09 11.41 15.70
N ASP A 58 -7.22 10.78 15.38
CA ASP A 58 -8.39 10.69 16.26
C ASP A 58 -8.10 9.84 17.51
N HIS A 59 -7.19 8.87 17.41
CA HIS A 59 -6.87 7.93 18.50
C HIS A 59 -5.47 8.14 19.10
N GLN A 60 -4.82 9.27 18.78
CA GLN A 60 -3.43 9.54 19.15
C GLN A 60 -3.18 9.36 20.66
N SER A 61 -4.10 9.83 21.50
CA SER A 61 -3.96 9.73 22.96
C SER A 61 -3.92 8.28 23.48
N ILE A 62 -4.63 7.37 22.81
CA ILE A 62 -4.65 5.94 23.16
C ILE A 62 -3.32 5.30 22.77
N PHE A 63 -2.79 5.65 21.59
CA PHE A 63 -1.49 5.18 21.15
C PHE A 63 -0.37 5.70 22.06
N ASP A 64 -0.40 6.99 22.42
CA ASP A 64 0.55 7.60 23.35
C ASP A 64 0.50 6.97 24.76
N GLU A 65 -0.69 6.59 25.23
CA GLU A 65 -0.83 5.87 26.50
C GLU A 65 -0.29 4.44 26.41
N ALA A 66 -0.61 3.72 25.34
CA ALA A 66 -0.11 2.37 25.09
C ALA A 66 1.43 2.34 24.96
N GLU A 67 2.02 3.34 24.32
CA GLU A 67 3.47 3.47 24.16
C GLU A 67 4.15 3.78 25.51
N ARG A 68 3.62 4.74 26.29
CA ARG A 68 4.11 5.03 27.65
C ARG A 68 4.01 3.81 28.58
N ALA A 69 2.94 3.03 28.46
CA ALA A 69 2.76 1.81 29.24
C ALA A 69 3.82 0.74 28.90
N GLN A 70 4.29 0.68 27.65
CA GLN A 70 5.36 -0.22 27.22
C GLN A 70 6.76 0.27 27.63
N GLN A 71 6.95 1.59 27.75
CA GLN A 71 8.23 2.20 28.13
C GLN A 71 8.43 2.29 29.66
N ALA A 72 7.39 2.04 30.46
CA ALA A 72 7.51 2.04 31.91
C ALA A 72 8.38 0.85 32.38
N PRO A 73 9.43 1.08 33.21
CA PRO A 73 10.25 -0.01 33.73
C PRO A 73 9.39 -0.94 34.59
N PRO A 74 9.62 -2.26 34.54
CA PRO A 74 8.87 -3.21 35.37
C PRO A 74 9.12 -2.90 36.84
N GLY A 75 8.14 -2.28 37.50
CA GLY A 75 8.20 -1.86 38.91
C GLY A 75 7.49 -0.54 39.25
N ALA A 76 7.19 0.32 38.28
CA ALA A 76 6.60 1.64 38.55
C ALA A 76 5.08 1.63 38.86
N ARG A 77 4.40 0.49 38.76
CA ARG A 77 2.93 0.37 38.99
C ARG A 77 2.55 -0.18 40.37
N ALA A 78 3.49 -0.34 41.29
CA ALA A 78 3.24 -0.78 42.66
C ALA A 78 3.64 0.31 43.66
N ALA A 79 2.73 1.26 43.92
CA ALA A 79 2.72 2.11 45.10
C ALA A 79 1.30 2.65 45.31
#